data_AF-A0A286EB87-F1
#
_entry.id   AF-A0A286EB87-F1
#
_cell.length_a   1.000
_cell.length_b   1.000
_cell.length_c   1.000
_cell.angle_alpha   90.00
_cell.angle_beta   90.00
_cell.angle_gamma   90.00
#
_symmetry.space_group_name_H-M   'P 1'
#
loop_
_entity.id
_entity.type
_entity.pdbx_description
1 polymer ?
#
loop_
_entity_poly.entity_id
_entity_poly.type
_entity_poly.pdbx_seq_one_letter_code
_entity_poly.pdbx_strand_id
1 'polypeptide(L)'
;MNGSFMLMAFAVGFWCIWSANRDVNSLLEAIGLNVMAIVVKAIMEWNGAPNFDTVMLATWGALWIYTVFVLEMVERFSSSMGKNLTIAVLGSIGWFGIAQYLFSADGQKMVAGWVS
;
A
#
# COMPACT_ATOMS: atom_id res chain seq x y z
N MET A 1 3.42 15.78 1.65
CA MET A 1 4.38 15.44 2.72
C MET A 1 4.56 13.92 2.72
N ASN A 2 5.78 13.39 2.76
CA ASN A 2 6.01 11.93 2.61
C ASN A 2 5.80 11.13 3.90
N GLY A 3 5.54 11.79 5.04
CA GLY A 3 5.42 11.13 6.34
C GLY A 3 4.27 10.12 6.43
N SER A 4 3.13 10.42 5.80
CA SER A 4 1.99 9.51 5.71
C SER A 4 2.36 8.23 4.95
N PHE A 5 3.12 8.36 3.85
CA PHE A 5 3.58 7.22 3.08
C PHE A 5 4.61 6.37 3.84
N MET A 6 5.51 7.00 4.59
CA MET A 6 6.46 6.27 5.44
C MET A 6 5.76 5.44 6.51
N LEU A 7 4.75 6.01 7.17
CA LEU A 7 3.97 5.31 8.19
C LEU A 7 3.22 4.11 7.59
N MET A 8 2.61 4.28 6.42
CA MET A 8 1.90 3.18 5.78
C MET A 8 2.83 2.12 5.20
N ALA A 9 3.98 2.51 4.68
CA ALA A 9 5.01 1.55 4.28
C ALA A 9 5.48 0.71 5.47
N PHE A 10 5.68 1.33 6.63
CA PHE A 10 5.95 0.61 7.88
C PHE A 10 4.80 -0.33 8.25
N ALA A 11 3.55 0.14 8.19
CA ALA A 11 2.38 -0.68 8.49
C ALA A 11 2.28 -1.90 7.57
N VAL A 12 2.54 -1.75 6.27
CA VAL A 12 2.57 -2.87 5.31
C VAL A 12 3.65 -3.90 5.66
N GLY A 13 4.86 -3.46 5.99
CA GLY A 13 5.95 -4.36 6.39
C GLY A 13 5.66 -5.09 7.69
N PHE A 14 5.15 -4.38 8.69
CA PHE A 14 4.66 -4.97 9.93
C PHE A 14 3.57 -6.00 9.65
N TRP A 15 2.60 -5.68 8.79
CA TRP A 15 1.50 -6.57 8.46
C TRP A 15 2.00 -7.84 7.76
N CYS A 16 3.05 -7.77 6.94
CA CYS A 16 3.68 -8.95 6.35
C CYS A 16 4.25 -9.89 7.42
N ILE A 17 4.92 -9.34 8.43
CA ILE A 17 5.47 -10.13 9.54
C ILE A 17 4.35 -10.72 10.38
N TRP A 18 3.31 -9.94 10.68
CA TRP A 18 2.10 -10.39 11.39
C TRP A 18 1.33 -11.48 10.63
N SER A 19 1.43 -11.47 9.30
CA SER A 19 0.78 -12.42 8.41
C SER A 19 1.57 -13.69 8.17
N ALA A 20 2.79 -13.78 8.67
CA ALA A 20 3.60 -14.97 8.54
C ALA A 20 2.96 -16.17 9.27
N ASN A 21 2.95 -17.32 8.61
CA ASN A 21 2.43 -18.60 9.13
C ASN A 21 0.93 -18.61 9.52
N ARG A 22 0.13 -17.69 8.99
CA ARG A 22 -1.34 -17.73 9.10
C ARG A 22 -1.96 -17.62 7.72
N ASP A 23 -3.18 -18.13 7.58
CA ASP A 23 -3.96 -17.96 6.35
C ASP A 23 -4.31 -16.47 6.18
N VAL A 24 -3.86 -15.89 5.08
CA VAL A 24 -4.07 -14.49 4.75
C VAL A 24 -5.22 -14.35 3.77
N ASN A 25 -6.26 -13.60 4.16
CA ASN A 25 -7.24 -13.12 3.17
C ASN A 25 -6.68 -11.87 2.50
N SER A 26 -5.81 -12.08 1.49
CA SER A 26 -5.01 -11.03 0.85
C SER A 26 -5.84 -9.85 0.36
N LEU A 27 -7.00 -10.11 -0.26
CA LEU A 27 -7.91 -9.09 -0.75
C LEU A 27 -8.49 -8.24 0.38
N LEU A 28 -9.10 -8.89 1.38
CA LEU A 28 -9.80 -8.18 2.46
C LEU A 28 -8.83 -7.42 3.37
N GLU A 29 -7.70 -8.03 3.69
CA GLU A 29 -6.67 -7.39 4.53
C GLU A 29 -5.99 -6.22 3.83
N ALA A 30 -5.70 -6.36 2.53
CA ALA A 30 -5.20 -5.25 1.74
C ALA A 30 -6.20 -4.09 1.64
N ILE A 31 -7.51 -4.38 1.51
CA ILE A 31 -8.54 -3.32 1.55
C ILE A 31 -8.48 -2.59 2.90
N GLY A 32 -8.41 -3.33 4.01
CA GLY A 32 -8.29 -2.75 5.35
C GLY A 32 -7.07 -1.83 5.48
N LEU A 33 -5.90 -2.29 5.03
CA LEU A 33 -4.67 -1.48 4.99
C LEU A 33 -4.82 -0.23 4.10
N ASN A 34 -5.50 -0.36 2.97
CA ASN A 34 -5.68 0.76 2.04
C ASN A 34 -6.63 1.82 2.59
N VAL A 35 -7.73 1.42 3.24
CA VAL A 35 -8.64 2.34 3.95
C VAL A 35 -7.89 3.06 5.07
N MET A 36 -7.08 2.34 5.86
CA MET A 36 -6.22 2.96 6.87
C MET A 36 -5.26 3.97 6.22
N ALA A 37 -4.65 3.65 5.08
CA ALA A 37 -3.75 4.55 4.37
C ALA A 37 -4.43 5.86 3.97
N ILE A 38 -5.65 5.78 3.43
CA ILE A 38 -6.46 6.95 3.04
C ILE A 38 -6.72 7.84 4.25
N VAL A 39 -7.17 7.25 5.37
CA VAL A 39 -7.49 7.97 6.61
C VAL A 39 -6.25 8.62 7.21
N VAL A 40 -5.15 7.86 7.32
CA VAL A 40 -3.86 8.37 7.84
C VAL A 40 -3.37 9.54 7.00
N LYS A 41 -3.41 9.42 5.66
CA LYS A 41 -3.00 10.50 4.77
C LYS A 41 -3.86 11.76 4.97
N ALA A 42 -5.19 11.60 5.04
CA ALA A 42 -6.11 12.72 5.23
C ALA A 42 -5.87 13.45 6.56
N ILE A 43 -5.66 12.71 7.66
CA ILE A 43 -5.38 13.26 8.98
C ILE A 43 -4.02 13.97 8.99
N MET A 44 -2.96 13.34 8.48
CA MET A 44 -1.60 13.88 8.55
C MET A 44 -1.39 15.10 7.66
N GLU A 45 -2.10 15.18 6.53
CA GLU A 45 -2.00 16.31 5.60
C GLU A 45 -2.99 17.44 5.92
N TRP A 46 -3.87 17.27 6.91
CA TRP A 46 -4.90 18.24 7.30
C TRP A 46 -5.74 18.74 6.11
N ASN A 47 -5.94 17.89 5.10
CA ASN A 47 -6.55 18.27 3.82
C ASN A 47 -8.08 18.03 3.79
N GLY A 48 -8.71 17.84 4.96
CA GLY A 48 -10.13 17.53 5.05
C GLY A 48 -10.48 16.11 4.56
N ALA A 49 -11.74 15.91 4.17
CA ALA A 49 -12.20 14.62 3.66
C ALA A 49 -11.59 14.31 2.28
N PRO A 50 -11.13 13.08 2.03
CA PRO A 50 -10.60 12.69 0.72
C PRO A 50 -11.67 12.83 -0.38
N ASN A 51 -11.31 13.45 -1.50
CA ASN A 51 -12.17 13.53 -2.68
C ASN A 51 -11.98 12.29 -3.56
N PHE A 52 -13.00 11.46 -3.69
CA PHE A 52 -12.92 10.22 -4.46
C PHE A 52 -13.23 10.43 -5.95
N ASP A 53 -12.40 11.21 -6.64
CA ASP A 53 -12.44 11.24 -8.10
C ASP A 53 -11.85 9.95 -8.71
N THR A 54 -12.08 9.75 -10.01
CA THR A 54 -11.66 8.53 -10.72
C THR A 54 -10.13 8.34 -10.69
N VAL A 55 -9.36 9.42 -10.72
CA VAL A 55 -7.87 9.38 -10.71
C VAL A 55 -7.36 8.98 -9.32
N MET A 56 -7.95 9.53 -8.26
CA MET A 56 -7.62 9.19 -6.89
C MET A 56 -8.02 7.74 -6.57
N LEU A 57 -9.19 7.30 -7.03
CA LEU A 57 -9.62 5.91 -6.91
C LEU A 57 -8.66 4.95 -7.63
N ALA A 58 -8.23 5.28 -8.85
CA ALA A 58 -7.24 4.47 -9.57
C ALA A 58 -5.87 4.46 -8.88
N THR A 59 -5.45 5.60 -8.31
CA THR A 59 -4.21 5.71 -7.52
C THR A 59 -4.23 4.77 -6.31
N TRP A 60 -5.30 4.82 -5.51
CA TRP A 60 -5.46 3.93 -4.36
C TRP A 60 -5.71 2.47 -4.76
N GLY A 61 -6.35 2.24 -5.90
CA GLY A 61 -6.52 0.91 -6.48
C GLY A 61 -5.19 0.26 -6.84
N ALA A 62 -4.27 1.03 -7.44
CA ALA A 62 -2.92 0.53 -7.75
C ALA A 62 -2.14 0.16 -6.48
N LEU A 63 -2.22 0.99 -5.43
CA LEU A 63 -1.61 0.67 -4.13
C LEU A 63 -2.24 -0.56 -3.48
N TRP A 64 -3.57 -0.71 -3.57
CA TRP A 64 -4.26 -1.90 -3.09
C TRP A 64 -3.79 -3.16 -3.81
N ILE A 65 -3.73 -3.15 -5.15
CA ILE A 65 -3.25 -4.29 -5.94
C ILE A 65 -1.82 -4.68 -5.52
N TYR A 66 -0.95 -3.69 -5.33
CA TYR A 66 0.40 -3.95 -4.86
C TYR A 66 0.40 -4.58 -3.45
N THR A 67 -0.40 -4.08 -2.51
CA THR A 67 -0.53 -4.66 -1.17
C THR A 67 -1.06 -6.10 -1.22
N VAL A 68 -2.06 -6.39 -2.06
CA VAL A 68 -2.57 -7.76 -2.30
C VAL A 68 -1.44 -8.66 -2.77
N PHE A 69 -0.67 -8.22 -3.77
CA PHE A 69 0.46 -8.98 -4.28
C PHE A 69 1.49 -9.29 -3.19
N VAL A 70 1.83 -8.31 -2.35
CA VAL A 70 2.78 -8.52 -1.23
C VAL A 70 2.23 -9.54 -0.23
N LEU A 71 0.94 -9.45 0.12
CA LEU A 71 0.31 -10.41 1.05
C LEU A 71 0.24 -11.83 0.47
N GLU A 72 -0.02 -11.97 -0.84
CA GLU A 72 0.07 -13.26 -1.55
C GLU A 72 1.50 -13.83 -1.54
N MET A 73 2.53 -12.99 -1.63
CA MET A 73 3.92 -13.44 -1.50
C MET A 73 4.19 -13.97 -0.09
N VAL A 74 3.66 -13.33 0.96
CA VAL A 74 3.78 -13.83 2.33
C VAL A 74 3.09 -15.19 2.45
N GLU A 75 1.82 -15.29 2.05
CA GLU A 75 1.05 -16.55 2.09
C GLU A 75 1.80 -17.72 1.43
N ARG A 76 2.40 -17.47 0.25
CA ARG A 76 3.03 -18.53 -0.56
C ARG A 76 4.44 -18.88 -0.12
N PHE A 77 5.19 -17.92 0.42
CA PHE A 77 6.63 -18.08 0.66
C PHE A 77 7.03 -17.97 2.13
N SER A 78 6.08 -17.82 3.05
CA SER A 78 6.33 -17.78 4.48
C SER A 78 6.73 -19.14 5.03
N SER A 79 8.00 -19.48 4.86
CA SER A 79 8.58 -20.74 5.35
C SER A 79 9.72 -20.53 6.34
N SER A 80 10.23 -19.30 6.47
CA SER A 80 11.31 -18.96 7.41
C SER A 80 11.30 -17.48 7.74
N MET A 81 11.84 -17.14 8.92
CA MET A 81 11.93 -15.75 9.36
C MET A 81 12.71 -14.87 8.37
N GLY A 82 13.79 -15.40 7.79
CA GLY A 82 14.60 -14.68 6.80
C GLY A 82 13.78 -14.29 5.56
N LYS A 83 13.00 -15.23 4.99
CA LYS A 83 12.12 -14.93 3.85
C LYS A 83 11.04 -13.92 4.20
N ASN A 84 10.42 -14.07 5.38
CA ASN A 84 9.39 -13.15 5.85
C ASN A 84 9.91 -11.73 5.97
N LEU A 85 11.11 -11.56 6.56
CA LEU A 85 11.76 -10.26 6.66
C LEU A 85 12.11 -9.68 5.29
N THR A 86 12.61 -10.50 4.35
CA THR A 86 12.88 -10.04 2.98
C THR A 86 11.61 -9.55 2.28
N ILE A 87 10.51 -10.30 2.36
CA ILE A 87 9.23 -9.90 1.76
C ILE A 87 8.69 -8.64 2.44
N ALA A 88 8.77 -8.54 3.76
CA ALA A 88 8.34 -7.35 4.50
C ALA A 88 9.13 -6.09 4.08
N VAL A 89 10.46 -6.19 3.99
CA VAL A 89 11.33 -5.07 3.58
C VAL A 89 11.06 -4.65 2.14
N LEU A 90 11.01 -5.60 1.20
CA LEU A 90 10.71 -5.31 -0.20
C LEU A 90 9.29 -4.76 -0.37
N GLY A 91 8.33 -5.34 0.36
CA GLY A 91 6.95 -4.90 0.45
C GLY A 91 6.86 -3.43 0.86
N SER A 92 7.47 -3.07 1.98
CA SER A 92 7.53 -1.68 2.49
C SER A 92 8.21 -0.72 1.52
N ILE A 93 9.40 -1.06 1.02
CA ILE A 93 10.16 -0.19 0.11
C ILE A 93 9.39 0.05 -1.19
N GLY A 94 8.86 -1.02 -1.79
CA GLY A 94 8.10 -0.91 -3.02
C GLY A 94 6.78 -0.17 -2.81
N TRP A 95 6.06 -0.40 -1.70
CA TRP A 95 4.84 0.35 -1.38
C TRP A 95 5.13 1.85 -1.28
N PHE A 96 6.20 2.22 -0.57
CA PHE A 96 6.63 3.60 -0.42
C PHE A 96 7.00 4.25 -1.75
N GLY A 97 7.82 3.57 -2.56
CA GLY A 97 8.25 4.08 -3.86
C GLY A 97 7.09 4.27 -4.84
N ILE A 98 6.17 3.30 -4.88
CA ILE A 98 4.95 3.39 -5.70
C ILE A 98 4.07 4.54 -5.21
N ALA A 99 3.85 4.66 -3.90
CA ALA A 99 3.04 5.76 -3.36
C ALA A 99 3.65 7.13 -3.70
N GLN A 100 4.96 7.31 -3.49
CA GLN A 100 5.64 8.55 -3.86
C GLN A 100 5.49 8.88 -5.34
N TYR A 101 5.65 7.89 -6.21
CA TYR A 101 5.52 8.11 -7.65
C TYR A 101 4.08 8.42 -8.05
N LEU A 102 3.10 7.62 -7.64
CA LEU A 102 1.70 7.80 -8.01
C LEU A 102 1.15 9.15 -7.54
N PHE A 103 1.55 9.64 -6.35
CA PHE A 103 1.14 10.95 -5.84
C PHE A 103 2.02 12.12 -6.32
N SER A 104 3.01 11.88 -7.19
CA SER A 104 3.78 12.93 -7.85
C SER A 104 3.02 13.54 -9.04
N ALA A 105 3.46 14.71 -9.53
CA ALA A 105 2.85 15.35 -10.68
C ALA A 105 2.87 14.47 -11.95
N ASP A 106 3.96 13.73 -12.17
CA ASP A 106 4.08 12.86 -13.34
C ASP A 106 3.29 11.56 -13.18
N GLY A 107 3.24 11.01 -11.96
CA GLY A 107 2.38 9.86 -11.64
C GLY A 107 0.90 10.19 -11.83
N GLN A 108 0.44 11.36 -11.38
CA GLN A 108 -0.95 11.78 -11.56
C GLN A 108 -1.33 11.96 -13.04
N LYS A 109 -0.41 12.45 -13.89
CA LYS A 109 -0.64 12.49 -15.36
C LYS A 109 -0.77 11.09 -15.94
N MET A 110 0.09 10.16 -15.52
CA MET A 110 0.03 8.78 -15.98
C MET A 110 -1.28 8.11 -15.57
N VAL A 111 -1.69 8.25 -14.31
CA VAL A 111 -2.94 7.67 -13.80
C VAL A 111 -4.15 8.30 -14.48
N ALA A 112 -4.15 9.62 -14.73
CA ALA A 112 -5.20 10.28 -15.50
C ALA A 112 -5.35 9.65 -16.89
N GLY A 113 -4.25 9.30 -17.55
CA GLY A 113 -4.26 8.59 -18.83
C GLY A 113 -4.79 7.15 -18.77
N TRP A 114 -4.92 6.55 -17.59
CA TRP A 114 -5.55 5.22 -17.43
C TRP A 114 -7.07 5.27 -17.36
N VAL A 115 -7.63 6.44 -16.97
CA VAL A 115 -9.06 6.60 -16.66
C VAL A 115 -9.78 7.63 -17.54
N SER A 116 -9.04 8.28 -18.45
CA SER A 116 -9.55 9.18 -19.50
C SER A 116 -9.83 8.43 -20.80
#